data_AF-A0AAV2KVZ1-F1
#
_entry.id   AF-A0AAV2KVZ1-F1
#
_cell.length_a   1.000
_cell.length_b   1.000
_cell.length_c   1.000
_cell.angle_alpha   90.00
_cell.angle_beta   90.00
_cell.angle_gamma   90.00
#
_symmetry.space_group_name_H-M   'P 1'
#
loop_
_entity.id
_entity.type
_entity.pdbx_description
1 polymer ?
#
loop_
_entity_poly.entity_id
_entity_poly.type
_entity_poly.pdbx_seq_one_letter_code
_entity_poly.pdbx_strand_id
1 'polypeptide(L)'
;MESLAGYVYKAASEGRVLTLAALLLNHSEAETRYLLGYVTQLSGQRSTPLIIAARNGHEKVVRLLLDHYRVATEQTGTVRFDGYVIDGATALWCAAGAGHLEVVRLLVEHDANVNHTTVTNSTPLRAACFDGRLDIVRFLVEHAADISITNKYNNTCLMIAAYKGHADVVRFLLQRGAQPNATAHCGATALHFAAEAGHLDIVKELVTQQAAIVENGHGMTPLKVAAESCKAEVVELLLEHADCDPHSRIQALELLGASFANDRENYDIHKTYHYLHAAMSQRHRDHVLKQSLPPVEAYGRRRECETLEELENIRTDRDALHMEGLMIRERVLGSDNMDVSHPIIYRGAVYADSMEFERCIQLWLHALQLRQRGHRNTHKDLLRFAQVFSQMVHLRVSLSAAAVEQVMSCALLEIQRSVSRLEVAPEAELPQAQDNYESNIFTFLYLSCISTKCSCSEPQRARMNKHIYDLIQLDPRSRDGSTLLHLAISSSTPVDDFHTNDVCSFPNAQVTKLLLDCGAAVNAVDHEGNTPLHVIVQYNRPISDFLTLHAIIISLVEAGAHTDMANKQKKTPLDKSTTGVSEILLKTQIKMSLKCLAARAVRLHHITYRNQIPKTLEEFVEFH
;
A
#
# COMPACT_ATOMS: atom_id res chain seq x y z
N MET A 1 -7.33 -34.39 -26.68
CA MET A 1 -6.72 -34.65 -25.36
C MET A 1 -6.98 -33.52 -24.37
N GLU A 2 -6.71 -32.26 -24.70
CA GLU A 2 -6.95 -31.12 -23.78
C GLU A 2 -8.41 -30.97 -23.33
N SER A 3 -9.37 -31.05 -24.27
CA SER A 3 -10.81 -31.01 -23.92
C SER A 3 -11.19 -32.12 -22.95
N LEU A 4 -10.66 -33.34 -23.14
CA LEU A 4 -10.89 -34.47 -22.24
C LEU A 4 -10.28 -34.22 -20.85
N ALA A 5 -9.08 -33.63 -20.79
CA ALA A 5 -8.46 -33.23 -19.53
C ALA A 5 -9.33 -32.24 -18.74
N GLY A 6 -10.01 -31.32 -19.44
CA GLY A 6 -10.99 -30.42 -18.83
C GLY A 6 -12.19 -31.16 -18.21
N TYR A 7 -12.71 -32.20 -18.87
CA TYR A 7 -13.79 -33.03 -18.30
C TYR A 7 -13.32 -33.86 -17.11
N VAL A 8 -12.11 -34.43 -17.17
CA VAL A 8 -11.47 -35.16 -16.06
C VAL A 8 -11.31 -34.23 -14.86
N TYR A 9 -10.76 -33.04 -15.06
CA TYR A 9 -10.60 -32.03 -14.02
C TYR A 9 -11.95 -31.63 -13.40
N LYS A 10 -12.97 -31.38 -14.23
CA LYS A 10 -14.31 -31.03 -13.76
C LYS A 10 -14.92 -32.16 -12.91
N ALA A 11 -14.86 -33.40 -13.38
CA ALA A 11 -15.37 -34.55 -12.65
C ALA A 11 -14.66 -34.74 -11.30
N ALA A 12 -13.33 -34.54 -11.27
CA ALA A 12 -12.55 -34.59 -10.03
C ALA A 12 -12.92 -33.45 -9.06
N SER A 13 -13.05 -32.22 -9.56
CA SER A 13 -13.39 -31.04 -8.76
C SER A 13 -14.79 -31.08 -8.15
N GLU A 14 -15.72 -31.78 -8.81
CA GLU A 14 -17.12 -31.92 -8.37
C GLU A 14 -17.38 -33.23 -7.61
N GLY A 15 -16.35 -34.05 -7.39
CA GLY A 15 -16.49 -35.31 -6.62
C GLY A 15 -17.22 -36.43 -7.37
N ARG A 16 -17.38 -36.33 -8.71
CA ARG A 16 -18.12 -37.29 -9.53
C ARG A 16 -17.27 -38.53 -9.84
N VAL A 17 -17.02 -39.35 -8.82
CA VAL A 17 -16.09 -40.50 -8.90
C VAL A 17 -16.42 -41.50 -10.03
N LEU A 18 -17.70 -41.82 -10.26
CA LEU A 18 -18.10 -42.76 -11.32
C LEU A 18 -17.88 -42.16 -12.72
N THR A 19 -18.19 -40.87 -12.89
CA THR A 19 -17.92 -40.15 -14.14
C THR A 19 -16.43 -40.07 -14.41
N LEU A 20 -15.64 -39.76 -13.38
CA LEU A 20 -14.18 -39.72 -13.49
C LEU A 20 -13.61 -41.08 -13.87
N ALA A 21 -14.06 -42.15 -13.21
CA ALA A 21 -13.64 -43.52 -13.53
C ALA A 21 -13.96 -43.86 -14.99
N ALA A 22 -15.16 -43.54 -15.49
CA ALA A 22 -15.54 -43.76 -16.88
C ALA A 22 -14.70 -42.94 -17.87
N LEU A 23 -14.32 -41.71 -17.52
CA LEU A 23 -13.48 -40.84 -18.36
C LEU A 23 -12.02 -41.30 -18.45
N LEU A 24 -11.53 -42.05 -17.46
CA LEU A 24 -10.17 -42.57 -17.42
C LEU A 24 -10.09 -44.03 -17.92
N LEU A 25 -11.22 -44.73 -18.00
CA LEU A 25 -11.30 -46.12 -18.46
C LEU A 25 -10.90 -46.22 -19.95
N ASN A 26 -10.17 -47.29 -20.30
CA ASN A 26 -9.71 -47.61 -21.66
C ASN A 26 -8.65 -46.67 -22.26
N HIS A 27 -8.03 -45.82 -21.45
CA HIS A 27 -6.87 -45.03 -21.86
C HIS A 27 -5.55 -45.76 -21.56
N SER A 28 -4.55 -45.55 -22.42
CA SER A 28 -3.20 -46.02 -22.17
C SER A 28 -2.59 -45.33 -20.95
N GLU A 29 -1.58 -45.94 -20.33
CA GLU A 29 -0.91 -45.36 -19.17
C GLU A 29 -0.33 -43.96 -19.45
N ALA A 30 0.19 -43.73 -20.67
CA ALA A 30 0.70 -42.43 -21.09
C ALA A 30 -0.40 -41.36 -21.20
N GLU A 31 -1.56 -41.72 -21.75
CA GLU A 31 -2.72 -40.82 -21.85
C GLU A 31 -3.28 -40.49 -20.46
N THR A 32 -3.40 -41.49 -19.59
CA THR A 32 -3.89 -41.30 -18.22
C THR A 32 -2.96 -40.39 -17.42
N ARG A 33 -1.64 -40.57 -17.52
CA ARG A 33 -0.65 -39.67 -16.91
C ARG A 33 -0.78 -38.25 -17.45
N TYR A 34 -0.99 -38.08 -18.76
CA TYR A 34 -1.23 -36.76 -19.34
C TYR A 34 -2.50 -36.11 -18.77
N LEU A 35 -3.63 -36.83 -18.74
CA LEU A 35 -4.91 -36.32 -18.26
C LEU A 35 -4.86 -35.92 -16.77
N LEU A 36 -4.20 -36.74 -15.95
CA LEU A 36 -4.07 -36.51 -14.50
C LEU A 36 -2.95 -35.55 -14.11
N GLY A 37 -1.99 -35.30 -15.01
CA GLY A 37 -0.95 -34.28 -14.88
C GLY A 37 -1.33 -32.93 -15.50
N TYR A 38 -2.43 -32.86 -16.25
CA TYR A 38 -2.83 -31.63 -16.94
C TYR A 38 -3.26 -30.55 -15.93
N VAL A 39 -2.55 -29.43 -15.93
CA VAL A 39 -2.84 -28.28 -15.07
C VAL A 39 -3.95 -27.45 -15.71
N THR A 40 -5.13 -27.47 -15.11
CA THR A 40 -6.28 -26.71 -15.59
C THR A 40 -6.30 -25.33 -14.93
N GLN A 41 -6.50 -24.28 -15.73
CA GLN A 41 -6.67 -22.92 -15.24
C GLN A 41 -8.16 -22.55 -15.17
N LEU A 42 -8.67 -22.33 -13.96
CA LEU A 42 -10.07 -21.94 -13.74
C LEU A 42 -10.14 -20.86 -12.64
N SER A 43 -10.77 -19.72 -12.95
CA SER A 43 -10.99 -18.62 -11.99
C SER A 43 -9.71 -18.14 -11.26
N GLY A 44 -8.58 -18.12 -11.99
CA GLY A 44 -7.26 -17.73 -11.47
C GLY A 44 -6.54 -18.81 -10.65
N GLN A 45 -7.11 -20.01 -10.51
CA GLN A 45 -6.42 -21.18 -9.95
C GLN A 45 -5.78 -22.01 -11.07
N ARG A 46 -4.62 -22.60 -10.81
CA ARG A 46 -3.92 -23.54 -11.70
C ARG A 46 -3.69 -24.83 -10.93
N SER A 47 -4.47 -25.86 -11.18
CA SER A 47 -4.35 -27.10 -10.39
C SER A 47 -4.62 -28.35 -11.22
N THR A 48 -4.15 -29.49 -10.71
CA THR A 48 -4.38 -30.81 -11.30
C THR A 48 -5.66 -31.43 -10.73
N PRO A 49 -6.22 -32.50 -11.34
CA PRO A 49 -7.37 -33.22 -10.82
C PRO A 49 -7.20 -33.71 -9.38
N LEU A 50 -6.00 -34.16 -8.99
CA LEU A 50 -5.73 -34.59 -7.61
C LEU A 50 -5.77 -33.42 -6.63
N ILE A 51 -5.12 -32.30 -6.95
CA ILE A 51 -5.08 -31.11 -6.09
C ILE A 51 -6.49 -30.58 -5.84
N ILE A 52 -7.30 -30.40 -6.88
CA ILE A 52 -8.65 -29.83 -6.72
C ILE A 52 -9.59 -30.79 -5.98
N ALA A 53 -9.46 -32.11 -6.21
CA ALA A 53 -10.24 -33.11 -5.48
C ALA A 53 -9.86 -33.11 -3.98
N ALA A 54 -8.58 -33.03 -3.67
CA ALA A 54 -8.08 -32.97 -2.31
C ALA A 54 -8.50 -31.68 -1.58
N ARG A 55 -8.38 -30.54 -2.26
CA ARG A 55 -8.82 -29.22 -1.76
C ARG A 55 -10.31 -29.19 -1.43
N ASN A 56 -11.14 -29.89 -2.19
CA ASN A 56 -12.60 -29.90 -2.02
C ASN A 56 -13.09 -31.07 -1.14
N GLY A 57 -12.19 -31.90 -0.61
CA GLY A 57 -12.53 -32.97 0.33
C GLY A 57 -13.14 -34.21 -0.33
N HIS A 58 -12.93 -34.42 -1.63
CA HIS A 58 -13.54 -35.54 -2.36
C HIS A 58 -12.77 -36.84 -2.15
N GLU A 59 -12.86 -37.40 -0.95
CA GLU A 59 -12.17 -38.63 -0.52
C GLU A 59 -12.24 -39.76 -1.55
N LYS A 60 -13.44 -40.07 -2.08
CA LYS A 60 -13.63 -41.15 -3.06
C LYS A 60 -12.88 -40.91 -4.37
N VAL A 61 -12.78 -39.65 -4.80
CA VAL A 61 -12.01 -39.27 -5.99
C VAL A 61 -10.52 -39.40 -5.69
N VAL A 62 -10.06 -38.88 -4.56
CA VAL A 62 -8.65 -38.97 -4.17
C VAL A 62 -8.20 -40.43 -4.07
N ARG A 63 -8.99 -41.28 -3.39
CA ARG A 63 -8.75 -42.73 -3.31
C ARG A 63 -8.67 -43.37 -4.69
N LEU A 64 -9.63 -43.08 -5.58
CA LEU A 64 -9.59 -43.60 -6.96
C LEU A 64 -8.29 -43.23 -7.68
N LEU A 65 -7.87 -41.96 -7.58
CA LEU A 65 -6.67 -41.45 -8.25
C LEU A 65 -5.38 -42.07 -7.70
N LEU A 66 -5.30 -42.31 -6.39
CA LEU A 66 -4.12 -42.90 -5.75
C LEU A 66 -4.06 -44.42 -5.94
N ASP A 67 -5.10 -45.14 -5.50
CA ASP A 67 -5.11 -46.62 -5.46
C ASP A 67 -5.04 -47.25 -6.86
N HIS A 68 -5.78 -46.69 -7.82
CA HIS A 68 -5.95 -47.30 -9.14
C HIS A 68 -5.08 -46.67 -10.24
N TYR A 69 -4.74 -45.38 -10.12
CA TYR A 69 -4.00 -44.65 -11.16
C TYR A 69 -2.61 -44.18 -10.73
N ARG A 70 -2.21 -44.39 -9.46
CA ARG A 70 -0.87 -44.10 -8.92
C ARG A 70 -0.39 -42.68 -9.26
N VAL A 71 -1.29 -41.70 -9.12
CA VAL A 71 -0.96 -40.30 -9.38
C VAL A 71 0.10 -39.82 -8.39
N ALA A 72 1.08 -39.07 -8.88
CA ALA A 72 2.11 -38.46 -8.03
C ALA A 72 1.48 -37.47 -7.04
N THR A 73 1.73 -37.68 -5.74
CA THR A 73 1.25 -36.85 -4.63
C THR A 73 1.93 -35.48 -4.58
N GLU A 74 3.14 -35.37 -5.15
CA GLU A 74 3.97 -34.16 -5.17
C GLU A 74 3.64 -33.18 -6.31
N GLN A 75 2.51 -33.36 -7.00
CA GLN A 75 2.01 -32.36 -7.95
C GLN A 75 1.76 -31.04 -7.21
N THR A 76 2.24 -29.93 -7.77
CA THR A 76 2.04 -28.60 -7.22
C THR A 76 1.15 -27.75 -8.12
N GLY A 77 0.43 -26.82 -7.50
CA GLY A 77 -0.43 -25.89 -8.20
C GLY A 77 -0.60 -24.57 -7.46
N THR A 78 -1.30 -23.67 -8.13
CA THR A 78 -1.71 -22.37 -7.61
C THR A 78 -3.18 -22.44 -7.19
N VAL A 79 -3.46 -22.40 -5.89
CA VAL A 79 -4.82 -22.54 -5.33
C VAL A 79 -5.27 -21.24 -4.67
N ARG A 80 -6.59 -21.07 -4.46
CA ARG A 80 -7.14 -19.93 -3.71
C ARG A 80 -7.71 -20.37 -2.36
N PHE A 81 -7.37 -19.66 -1.30
CA PHE A 81 -7.94 -19.81 0.06
C PHE A 81 -8.30 -18.42 0.56
N ASP A 82 -9.55 -18.21 0.99
CA ASP A 82 -10.06 -16.94 1.52
C ASP A 82 -9.71 -15.71 0.67
N GLY A 83 -9.75 -15.87 -0.66
CA GLY A 83 -9.42 -14.83 -1.63
C GLY A 83 -7.94 -14.71 -1.99
N TYR A 84 -7.03 -15.24 -1.17
CA TYR A 84 -5.59 -15.26 -1.40
C TYR A 84 -5.16 -16.34 -2.38
N VAL A 85 -4.17 -16.04 -3.20
CA VAL A 85 -3.56 -16.98 -4.15
C VAL A 85 -2.30 -17.58 -3.51
N ILE A 86 -2.22 -18.90 -3.49
CA ILE A 86 -1.13 -19.66 -2.87
C ILE A 86 -0.48 -20.51 -3.94
N ASP A 87 0.81 -20.29 -4.16
CA ASP A 87 1.57 -20.95 -5.21
C ASP A 87 2.46 -22.08 -4.67
N GLY A 88 2.66 -23.11 -5.48
CA GLY A 88 3.41 -24.32 -5.09
C GLY A 88 2.70 -25.20 -4.07
N ALA A 89 1.37 -25.17 -3.98
CA ALA A 89 0.61 -26.01 -3.04
C ALA A 89 0.41 -27.43 -3.57
N THR A 90 0.70 -28.44 -2.74
CA THR A 90 0.37 -29.85 -3.02
C THR A 90 -1.06 -30.20 -2.64
N ALA A 91 -1.52 -31.38 -3.07
CA ALA A 91 -2.79 -31.95 -2.64
C ALA A 91 -2.87 -32.08 -1.11
N LEU A 92 -1.77 -32.49 -0.46
CA LEU A 92 -1.70 -32.63 1.00
C LEU A 92 -1.81 -31.27 1.70
N TRP A 93 -1.10 -30.26 1.19
CA TRP A 93 -1.20 -28.90 1.71
C TRP A 93 -2.64 -28.38 1.64
N CYS A 94 -3.30 -28.59 0.49
CA CYS A 94 -4.69 -28.15 0.30
C CYS A 94 -5.67 -28.87 1.23
N ALA A 95 -5.56 -30.19 1.36
CA ALA A 95 -6.44 -30.97 2.23
C ALA A 95 -6.26 -30.60 3.71
N ALA A 96 -5.01 -30.36 4.14
CA ALA A 96 -4.70 -29.93 5.50
C ALA A 96 -5.26 -28.55 5.82
N GLY A 97 -5.07 -27.57 4.91
CA GLY A 97 -5.59 -26.21 5.08
C GLY A 97 -7.11 -26.08 4.91
N ALA A 98 -7.77 -27.05 4.28
CA ALA A 98 -9.23 -27.09 4.13
C ALA A 98 -9.94 -27.98 5.18
N GLY A 99 -9.20 -28.60 6.09
CA GLY A 99 -9.77 -29.39 7.17
C GLY A 99 -10.29 -30.77 6.77
N HIS A 100 -9.75 -31.38 5.72
CA HIS A 100 -10.20 -32.68 5.19
C HIS A 100 -9.34 -33.85 5.70
N LEU A 101 -9.53 -34.26 6.96
CA LEU A 101 -8.72 -35.29 7.64
C LEU A 101 -8.61 -36.62 6.85
N GLU A 102 -9.71 -37.15 6.34
CA GLU A 102 -9.68 -38.43 5.61
C GLU A 102 -8.87 -38.35 4.31
N VAL A 103 -8.88 -37.19 3.65
CA VAL A 103 -8.04 -36.94 2.47
C VAL A 103 -6.57 -36.83 2.89
N VAL A 104 -6.28 -36.14 4.00
CA VAL A 104 -4.93 -36.05 4.56
C VAL A 104 -4.38 -37.45 4.87
N ARG A 105 -5.18 -38.33 5.50
CA ARG A 105 -4.80 -39.72 5.77
C ARG A 105 -4.45 -40.48 4.50
N LEU A 106 -5.34 -40.45 3.51
CA LEU A 106 -5.12 -41.14 2.23
C LEU A 106 -3.84 -40.69 1.53
N LEU A 107 -3.55 -39.39 1.54
CA LEU A 107 -2.34 -38.84 0.90
C LEU A 107 -1.07 -39.25 1.64
N VAL A 108 -1.07 -39.22 2.97
CA VAL A 108 0.09 -39.64 3.78
C VAL A 108 0.31 -41.16 3.71
N GLU A 109 -0.76 -41.96 3.66
CA GLU A 109 -0.70 -43.41 3.43
C GLU A 109 -0.13 -43.76 2.05
N HIS A 110 -0.19 -42.83 1.09
CA HIS A 110 0.42 -42.92 -0.24
C HIS A 110 1.72 -42.09 -0.35
N ASP A 111 2.48 -42.02 0.74
CA ASP A 111 3.83 -41.44 0.80
C ASP A 111 3.92 -39.96 0.37
N ALA A 112 2.84 -39.18 0.50
CA ALA A 112 2.93 -37.73 0.31
C ALA A 112 3.91 -37.10 1.31
N ASN A 113 4.76 -36.19 0.84
CA ASN A 113 5.73 -35.49 1.68
C ASN A 113 5.01 -34.55 2.67
N VAL A 114 4.93 -34.98 3.93
CA VAL A 114 4.32 -34.23 5.05
C VAL A 114 4.94 -32.86 5.30
N ASN A 115 6.17 -32.64 4.83
CA ASN A 115 6.94 -31.41 4.99
C ASN A 115 7.10 -30.62 3.67
N HIS A 116 6.37 -30.97 2.60
CA HIS A 116 6.42 -30.21 1.36
C HIS A 116 6.06 -28.74 1.63
N THR A 117 6.80 -27.80 1.06
CA THR A 117 6.54 -26.38 1.28
C THR A 117 6.02 -25.69 0.03
N THR A 118 5.07 -24.77 0.23
CA THR A 118 4.69 -23.83 -0.82
C THR A 118 5.85 -22.89 -1.17
N VAL A 119 5.68 -22.04 -2.20
CA VAL A 119 6.66 -20.99 -2.55
C VAL A 119 6.95 -20.03 -1.38
N THR A 120 6.02 -19.88 -0.43
CA THR A 120 6.20 -19.08 0.79
C THR A 120 6.78 -19.86 1.96
N ASN A 121 7.30 -21.05 1.70
CA ASN A 121 7.80 -22.02 2.68
C ASN A 121 6.72 -22.50 3.69
N SER A 122 5.45 -22.57 3.28
CA SER A 122 4.35 -23.02 4.15
C SER A 122 4.15 -24.53 4.07
N THR A 123 4.24 -25.25 5.19
CA THR A 123 4.00 -26.70 5.27
C THR A 123 2.50 -27.04 5.39
N PRO A 124 2.08 -28.29 5.11
CA PRO A 124 0.73 -28.79 5.45
C PRO A 124 0.40 -28.61 6.93
N LEU A 125 1.37 -28.82 7.82
CA LEU A 125 1.21 -28.60 9.25
C LEU A 125 0.86 -27.14 9.54
N ARG A 126 1.58 -26.18 8.95
CA ARG A 126 1.27 -24.75 9.08
C ARG A 126 -0.13 -24.41 8.56
N ALA A 127 -0.56 -25.03 7.45
CA ALA A 127 -1.90 -24.85 6.90
C ALA A 127 -2.99 -25.36 7.86
N ALA A 128 -2.81 -26.54 8.46
CA ALA A 128 -3.73 -27.08 9.47
C ALA A 128 -3.75 -26.23 10.76
N CYS A 129 -2.61 -25.69 11.17
CA CYS A 129 -2.52 -24.75 12.30
C CYS A 129 -3.22 -23.42 12.03
N PHE A 130 -3.29 -22.96 10.77
CA PHE A 130 -4.04 -21.76 10.40
C PHE A 130 -5.56 -21.98 10.53
N ASP A 131 -6.06 -23.14 10.12
CA ASP A 131 -7.48 -23.50 10.18
C ASP A 131 -7.94 -23.94 11.59
N GLY A 132 -7.00 -24.36 12.45
CA GLY A 132 -7.30 -24.78 13.83
C GLY A 132 -7.69 -26.25 13.98
N ARG A 133 -7.30 -27.07 13.01
CA ARG A 133 -7.69 -28.49 12.95
C ARG A 133 -6.74 -29.35 13.77
N LEU A 134 -6.97 -29.40 15.09
CA LEU A 134 -6.14 -30.19 16.01
C LEU A 134 -6.04 -31.67 15.61
N ASP A 135 -7.12 -32.26 15.09
CA ASP A 135 -7.17 -33.62 14.56
C ASP A 135 -6.12 -33.84 13.45
N ILE A 136 -6.02 -32.90 12.50
CA ILE A 136 -5.05 -32.94 11.40
C ILE A 136 -3.64 -32.60 11.90
N VAL A 137 -3.49 -31.57 12.74
CA VAL A 137 -2.21 -31.18 13.34
C VAL A 137 -1.59 -32.37 14.08
N ARG A 138 -2.38 -33.07 14.91
CA ARG A 138 -1.93 -34.28 15.61
C ARG A 138 -1.49 -35.36 14.63
N PHE A 139 -2.32 -35.65 13.64
CA PHE A 139 -2.03 -36.69 12.66
C PHE A 139 -0.72 -36.40 11.91
N LEU A 140 -0.53 -35.17 11.42
CA LEU A 140 0.68 -34.78 10.70
C LEU A 140 1.93 -34.88 11.59
N VAL A 141 1.88 -34.40 12.83
CA VAL A 141 3.00 -34.50 13.78
C VAL A 141 3.33 -35.96 14.12
N GLU A 142 2.31 -36.82 14.27
CA GLU A 142 2.49 -38.26 14.48
C GLU A 142 3.11 -38.96 13.26
N HIS A 143 3.03 -38.36 12.07
CA HIS A 143 3.63 -38.83 10.83
C HIS A 143 4.84 -37.99 10.40
N ALA A 144 5.63 -37.52 11.38
CA ALA A 144 6.91 -36.84 11.19
C ALA A 144 6.86 -35.47 10.47
N ALA A 145 5.75 -34.73 10.59
CA ALA A 145 5.74 -33.32 10.25
C ALA A 145 6.64 -32.51 11.22
N ASP A 146 7.54 -31.71 10.66
CA ASP A 146 8.51 -30.91 11.40
C ASP A 146 7.88 -29.58 11.85
N ILE A 147 7.74 -29.42 13.16
CA ILE A 147 7.15 -28.24 13.81
C ILE A 147 8.05 -27.00 13.66
N SER A 148 9.36 -27.20 13.40
CA SER A 148 10.35 -26.12 13.30
C SER A 148 10.36 -25.40 11.95
N ILE A 149 9.78 -25.99 10.90
CA ILE A 149 9.74 -25.37 9.57
C ILE A 149 8.85 -24.12 9.62
N THR A 150 9.46 -22.98 9.30
CA THR A 150 8.80 -21.68 9.25
C THR A 150 8.47 -21.27 7.83
N ASN A 151 7.56 -20.31 7.66
CA ASN A 151 7.40 -19.66 6.36
C ASN A 151 8.61 -18.74 6.04
N LYS A 152 8.60 -18.12 4.85
CA LYS A 152 9.65 -17.19 4.39
C LYS A 152 9.91 -15.96 5.27
N TYR A 153 9.10 -15.74 6.32
CA TYR A 153 9.21 -14.64 7.28
C TYR A 153 9.52 -15.14 8.70
N ASN A 154 10.07 -16.35 8.85
CA ASN A 154 10.26 -17.07 10.11
C ASN A 154 9.00 -17.17 10.99
N ASN A 155 7.80 -17.11 10.42
CA ASN A 155 6.60 -17.37 11.19
C ASN A 155 6.43 -18.88 11.38
N THR A 156 6.40 -19.32 12.65
CA THR A 156 6.26 -20.73 13.04
C THR A 156 4.80 -21.19 13.03
N CYS A 157 4.57 -22.51 13.13
CA CYS A 157 3.23 -23.07 13.35
C CYS A 157 2.59 -22.57 14.65
N LEU A 158 3.39 -22.42 15.71
CA LEU A 158 2.94 -21.90 16.99
C LEU A 158 2.46 -20.44 16.89
N MET A 159 3.20 -19.59 16.16
CA MET A 159 2.83 -18.18 15.96
C MET A 159 1.49 -18.04 15.25
N ILE A 160 1.26 -18.81 14.17
CA ILE A 160 0.01 -18.68 13.42
C ILE A 160 -1.19 -19.25 14.19
N ALA A 161 -1.00 -20.34 14.94
CA ALA A 161 -2.04 -20.88 15.82
C ALA A 161 -2.37 -19.88 16.95
N ALA A 162 -1.34 -19.24 17.52
CA ALA A 162 -1.49 -18.22 18.54
C ALA A 162 -2.24 -16.98 18.02
N TYR A 163 -1.89 -16.48 16.84
CA TYR A 163 -2.58 -15.36 16.19
C TYR A 163 -4.06 -15.67 15.89
N LYS A 164 -4.34 -16.89 15.43
CA LYS A 164 -5.69 -17.32 15.04
C LYS A 164 -6.59 -17.72 16.21
N GLY A 165 -6.06 -17.84 17.42
CA GLY A 165 -6.88 -18.15 18.61
C GLY A 165 -7.09 -19.63 18.88
N HIS A 166 -6.30 -20.51 18.24
CA HIS A 166 -6.47 -21.97 18.36
C HIS A 166 -5.74 -22.52 19.59
N ALA A 167 -6.30 -22.29 20.77
CA ALA A 167 -5.65 -22.60 22.05
C ALA A 167 -5.34 -24.09 22.26
N ASP A 168 -6.16 -24.99 21.71
CA ASP A 168 -5.94 -26.43 21.72
C ASP A 168 -4.75 -26.86 20.85
N VAL A 169 -4.61 -26.27 19.66
CA VAL A 169 -3.44 -26.43 18.77
C VAL A 169 -2.18 -25.85 19.43
N VAL A 170 -2.25 -24.67 20.03
CA VAL A 170 -1.12 -24.05 20.76
C VAL A 170 -0.62 -24.98 21.86
N ARG A 171 -1.52 -25.47 22.73
CA ARG A 171 -1.17 -26.40 23.80
C ARG A 171 -0.50 -27.66 23.26
N PHE A 172 -1.07 -28.25 22.21
CA PHE A 172 -0.49 -29.44 21.59
C PHE A 172 0.92 -29.17 21.02
N LEU A 173 1.12 -28.07 20.30
CA LEU A 173 2.42 -27.73 19.74
C LEU A 173 3.49 -27.50 20.83
N LEU A 174 3.14 -26.81 21.91
CA LEU A 174 4.03 -26.61 23.06
C LEU A 174 4.40 -27.94 23.72
N GLN A 175 3.42 -28.84 23.92
CA GLN A 175 3.68 -30.20 24.42
C GLN A 175 4.59 -31.03 23.51
N ARG A 176 4.62 -30.73 22.21
CA ARG A 176 5.48 -31.37 21.21
C ARG A 176 6.80 -30.64 20.99
N GLY A 177 7.16 -29.70 21.86
CA GLY A 177 8.47 -29.03 21.86
C GLY A 177 8.57 -27.82 20.93
N ALA A 178 7.46 -27.23 20.50
CA ALA A 178 7.48 -25.95 19.81
C ALA A 178 8.12 -24.86 20.69
N GLN A 179 9.02 -24.07 20.11
CA GLN A 179 9.76 -23.04 20.83
C GLN A 179 8.90 -21.77 21.01
N PRO A 180 8.46 -21.40 22.24
CA PRO A 180 7.63 -20.22 22.47
C PRO A 180 8.36 -18.90 22.17
N ASN A 181 9.69 -18.91 22.29
CA ASN A 181 10.57 -17.75 22.10
C ASN A 181 11.19 -17.66 20.70
N ALA A 182 10.73 -18.48 19.74
CA ALA A 182 11.10 -18.29 18.34
C ALA A 182 10.64 -16.90 17.86
N THR A 183 11.42 -16.30 16.96
CA THR A 183 11.16 -14.94 16.44
C THR A 183 10.92 -14.97 14.94
N ALA A 184 9.92 -14.21 14.50
CA ALA A 184 9.71 -13.89 13.10
C ALA A 184 10.79 -12.92 12.58
N HIS A 185 10.83 -12.66 11.28
CA HIS A 185 11.78 -11.68 10.70
C HIS A 185 11.67 -10.29 11.33
N CYS A 186 10.46 -9.87 11.73
CA CYS A 186 10.22 -8.61 12.43
C CYS A 186 10.54 -8.68 13.94
N GLY A 187 11.10 -9.78 14.44
CA GLY A 187 11.39 -9.98 15.86
C GLY A 187 10.19 -10.41 16.72
N ALA A 188 8.97 -10.47 16.16
CA ALA A 188 7.78 -10.86 16.90
C ALA A 188 7.79 -12.35 17.31
N THR A 189 7.32 -12.65 18.52
CA THR A 189 7.16 -14.01 19.07
C THR A 189 5.70 -14.46 19.04
N ALA A 190 5.42 -15.72 19.38
CA ALA A 190 4.03 -16.18 19.53
C ALA A 190 3.23 -15.35 20.57
N LEU A 191 3.90 -14.85 21.61
CA LEU A 191 3.30 -14.01 22.64
C LEU A 191 2.87 -12.65 22.09
N HIS A 192 3.63 -12.06 21.15
CA HIS A 192 3.22 -10.82 20.47
C HIS A 192 1.93 -11.01 19.70
N PHE A 193 1.84 -12.08 18.89
CA PHE A 193 0.66 -12.34 18.08
C PHE A 193 -0.58 -12.66 18.92
N ALA A 194 -0.43 -13.44 20.00
CA ALA A 194 -1.53 -13.69 20.93
C ALA A 194 -1.98 -12.42 21.65
N ALA A 195 -1.03 -11.55 22.00
CA ALA A 195 -1.30 -10.29 22.68
C ALA A 195 -2.00 -9.26 21.79
N GLU A 196 -1.59 -9.12 20.52
CA GLU A 196 -2.24 -8.29 19.50
C GLU A 196 -3.68 -8.72 19.27
N ALA A 197 -3.90 -10.02 19.11
CA ALA A 197 -5.22 -10.57 18.82
C ALA A 197 -6.15 -10.64 20.05
N GLY A 198 -5.60 -10.52 21.26
CA GLY A 198 -6.38 -10.54 22.51
C GLY A 198 -6.74 -11.94 23.00
N HIS A 199 -6.01 -12.98 22.59
CA HIS A 199 -6.32 -14.37 22.95
C HIS A 199 -5.81 -14.70 24.35
N LEU A 200 -6.54 -14.26 25.38
CA LEU A 200 -6.13 -14.32 26.79
C LEU A 200 -5.67 -15.71 27.24
N ASP A 201 -6.40 -16.77 26.88
CA ASP A 201 -6.05 -18.14 27.28
C ASP A 201 -4.74 -18.63 26.65
N ILE A 202 -4.43 -18.16 25.43
CA ILE A 202 -3.16 -18.46 24.76
C ILE A 202 -2.01 -17.69 25.41
N VAL A 203 -2.24 -16.42 25.78
CA VAL A 203 -1.26 -15.63 26.52
C VAL A 203 -0.94 -16.30 27.85
N LYS A 204 -1.94 -16.77 28.61
CA LYS A 204 -1.75 -17.53 29.86
C LYS A 204 -0.91 -18.78 29.64
N GLU A 205 -1.22 -19.56 28.60
CA GLU A 205 -0.46 -20.77 28.29
C GLU A 205 1.01 -20.45 27.97
N LEU A 206 1.26 -19.47 27.10
CA LEU A 206 2.61 -19.06 26.71
C LEU A 206 3.42 -18.53 27.91
N VAL A 207 2.81 -17.71 28.76
CA VAL A 207 3.43 -17.25 30.02
C VAL A 207 3.75 -18.41 30.95
N THR A 208 2.84 -19.39 31.06
CA THR A 208 3.07 -20.60 31.87
C THR A 208 4.26 -21.41 31.33
N GLN A 209 4.46 -21.44 30.02
CA GLN A 209 5.63 -22.04 29.36
C GLN A 209 6.87 -21.12 29.34
N GLN A 210 6.93 -20.10 30.21
CA GLN A 210 8.06 -19.17 30.35
C GLN A 210 8.42 -18.45 29.04
N ALA A 211 7.41 -18.07 28.24
CA ALA A 211 7.63 -17.19 27.09
C ALA A 211 8.16 -15.83 27.58
N ALA A 212 9.27 -15.39 26.99
CA ALA A 212 9.95 -14.16 27.37
C ALA A 212 9.21 -12.92 26.85
N ILE A 213 9.14 -11.88 27.68
CA ILE A 213 8.63 -10.56 27.29
C ILE A 213 9.80 -9.77 26.68
N VAL A 214 10.01 -9.94 25.38
CA VAL A 214 11.09 -9.28 24.63
C VAL A 214 10.54 -8.24 23.65
N GLU A 215 11.35 -7.25 23.27
CA GLU A 215 11.00 -6.31 22.22
C GLU A 215 11.15 -6.96 20.84
N ASN A 216 10.18 -6.70 19.95
CA ASN A 216 10.32 -6.98 18.53
C ASN A 216 11.19 -5.91 17.83
N GLY A 217 11.38 -6.05 16.51
CA GLY A 217 12.17 -5.11 15.70
C GLY A 217 11.59 -3.68 15.61
N HIS A 218 10.40 -3.45 16.15
CA HIS A 218 9.77 -2.13 16.25
C HIS A 218 9.86 -1.53 17.66
N GLY A 219 10.59 -2.17 18.59
CA GLY A 219 10.68 -1.73 20.00
C GLY A 219 9.40 -1.99 20.80
N MET A 220 8.55 -2.91 20.33
CA MET A 220 7.30 -3.26 20.98
C MET A 220 7.48 -4.57 21.73
N THR A 221 7.21 -4.58 23.04
CA THR A 221 7.02 -5.81 23.82
C THR A 221 5.59 -6.33 23.61
N PRO A 222 5.29 -7.60 23.93
CA PRO A 222 3.91 -8.11 23.91
C PRO A 222 2.94 -7.27 24.74
N LEU A 223 3.42 -6.70 25.86
CA LEU A 223 2.65 -5.78 26.70
C LEU A 223 2.33 -4.46 25.96
N LYS A 224 3.32 -3.86 25.27
CA LYS A 224 3.09 -2.66 24.44
C LYS A 224 2.14 -2.96 23.27
N VAL A 225 2.27 -4.13 22.63
CA VAL A 225 1.37 -4.56 21.55
C VAL A 225 -0.07 -4.72 22.06
N ALA A 226 -0.29 -5.40 23.20
CA ALA A 226 -1.62 -5.51 23.79
C ALA A 226 -2.22 -4.14 24.15
N ALA A 227 -1.40 -3.23 24.68
CA ALA A 227 -1.82 -1.87 25.01
C ALA A 227 -2.20 -1.05 23.77
N GLU A 228 -1.38 -1.14 22.71
CA GLU A 228 -1.63 -0.47 21.42
C GLU A 228 -2.94 -0.96 20.78
N SER A 229 -3.17 -2.29 20.80
CA SER A 229 -4.34 -2.93 20.20
C SER A 229 -5.58 -2.99 21.10
N CYS A 230 -5.63 -2.17 22.16
CA CYS A 230 -6.75 -2.04 23.11
C CYS A 230 -7.15 -3.36 23.82
N LYS A 231 -6.22 -4.31 24.00
CA LYS A 231 -6.48 -5.61 24.65
C LYS A 231 -6.29 -5.52 26.16
N ALA A 232 -7.19 -4.79 26.83
CA ALA A 232 -7.13 -4.50 28.26
C ALA A 232 -6.92 -5.74 29.15
N GLU A 233 -7.66 -6.82 28.94
CA GLU A 233 -7.53 -8.05 29.75
C GLU A 233 -6.14 -8.70 29.62
N VAL A 234 -5.54 -8.63 28.42
CA VAL A 234 -4.18 -9.12 28.20
C VAL A 234 -3.16 -8.21 28.87
N VAL A 235 -3.35 -6.90 28.81
CA VAL A 235 -2.50 -5.94 29.53
C VAL A 235 -2.53 -6.24 31.02
N GLU A 236 -3.73 -6.37 31.61
CA GLU A 236 -3.90 -6.67 33.04
C GLU A 236 -3.20 -7.97 33.45
N LEU A 237 -3.33 -9.03 32.65
CA LEU A 237 -2.60 -10.29 32.87
C LEU A 237 -1.07 -10.11 32.80
N LEU A 238 -0.56 -9.41 31.78
CA LEU A 238 0.88 -9.25 31.57
C LEU A 238 1.52 -8.28 32.56
N LEU A 239 0.76 -7.35 33.15
CA LEU A 239 1.26 -6.47 34.21
C LEU A 239 1.65 -7.23 35.48
N GLU A 240 0.99 -8.36 35.76
CA GLU A 240 1.29 -9.25 36.88
C GLU A 240 2.56 -10.09 36.64
N HIS A 241 3.12 -10.09 35.43
CA HIS A 241 4.33 -10.83 35.10
C HIS A 241 5.56 -10.26 35.83
N ALA A 242 6.48 -11.14 36.23
CA ALA A 242 7.67 -10.79 37.01
C ALA A 242 8.67 -9.91 36.23
N ASP A 243 8.75 -10.11 34.91
CA ASP A 243 9.70 -9.40 34.03
C ASP A 243 9.27 -7.97 33.67
N CYS A 244 8.08 -7.53 34.10
CA CYS A 244 7.58 -6.19 33.85
C CYS A 244 8.06 -5.22 34.94
N ASP A 245 9.06 -4.40 34.64
CA ASP A 245 9.52 -3.36 35.56
C ASP A 245 8.46 -2.25 35.77
N PRO A 246 8.52 -1.49 36.88
CA PRO A 246 7.53 -0.44 37.18
C PRO A 246 7.36 0.61 36.07
N HIS A 247 8.43 0.95 35.35
CA HIS A 247 8.35 1.93 34.27
C HIS A 247 7.57 1.37 33.08
N SER A 248 7.86 0.13 32.68
CA SER A 248 7.13 -0.57 31.61
C SER A 248 5.65 -0.75 31.95
N ARG A 249 5.32 -1.04 33.22
CA ARG A 249 3.93 -1.16 33.69
C ARG A 249 3.15 0.15 33.52
N ILE A 250 3.73 1.25 33.98
CA ILE A 250 3.13 2.58 33.85
C ILE A 250 2.95 2.95 32.37
N GLN A 251 4.00 2.78 31.56
CA GLN A 251 3.93 3.08 30.12
C GLN A 251 2.86 2.26 29.39
N ALA A 252 2.69 0.98 29.76
CA ALA A 252 1.65 0.14 29.17
C ALA A 252 0.24 0.64 29.50
N LEU A 253 -0.01 1.07 30.75
CA LEU A 253 -1.29 1.67 31.14
C LEU A 253 -1.52 3.02 30.43
N GLU A 254 -0.49 3.86 30.34
CA GLU A 254 -0.55 5.12 29.59
C GLU A 254 -0.89 4.87 28.11
N LEU A 255 -0.20 3.93 27.48
CA LEU A 255 -0.41 3.56 26.08
C LEU A 255 -1.79 2.92 25.87
N LEU A 256 -2.27 2.09 26.80
CA LEU A 256 -3.61 1.50 26.73
C LEU A 256 -4.69 2.58 26.79
N GLY A 257 -4.57 3.53 27.72
CA GLY A 257 -5.45 4.69 27.81
C GLY A 257 -5.41 5.54 26.53
N ALA A 258 -4.21 5.83 26.02
CA ALA A 258 -4.01 6.56 24.76
C ALA A 258 -4.64 5.86 23.55
N SER A 259 -4.61 4.53 23.51
CA SER A 259 -5.17 3.72 22.43
C SER A 259 -6.70 3.74 22.47
N PHE A 260 -7.32 3.61 23.64
CA PHE A 260 -8.77 3.80 23.78
C PHE A 260 -9.26 5.18 23.34
N ALA A 261 -8.41 6.21 23.41
CA ALA A 261 -8.77 7.57 23.00
C ALA A 261 -8.84 7.72 21.48
N ASN A 262 -8.02 7.00 20.73
CA ASN A 262 -7.81 7.26 19.29
C ASN A 262 -7.85 6.01 18.40
N ASP A 263 -8.30 4.88 18.93
CA ASP A 263 -8.65 3.71 18.14
C ASP A 263 -10.04 3.87 17.50
N ARG A 264 -10.21 3.32 16.29
CA ARG A 264 -11.46 3.45 15.54
C ARG A 264 -12.55 2.50 16.05
N GLU A 265 -12.17 1.29 16.44
CA GLU A 265 -13.12 0.21 16.72
C GLU A 265 -13.43 0.11 18.22
N ASN A 266 -12.43 0.38 19.06
CA ASN A 266 -12.48 0.21 20.51
C ASN A 266 -12.59 1.54 21.24
N TYR A 267 -12.95 2.64 20.56
CA TYR A 267 -13.03 3.97 21.14
C TYR A 267 -13.83 4.01 22.47
N ASP A 268 -13.16 4.39 23.56
CA ASP A 268 -13.79 4.52 24.88
C ASP A 268 -13.07 5.58 25.72
N ILE A 269 -13.68 6.76 25.82
CA ILE A 269 -13.11 7.89 26.55
C ILE A 269 -13.13 7.69 28.08
N HIS A 270 -14.03 6.86 28.60
CA HIS A 270 -14.07 6.54 30.02
C HIS A 270 -12.91 5.62 30.40
N LYS A 271 -12.65 4.59 29.57
CA LYS A 271 -11.46 3.74 29.72
C LYS A 271 -10.16 4.51 29.52
N THR A 272 -10.14 5.46 28.58
CA THR A 272 -9.02 6.39 28.39
C THR A 272 -8.65 7.04 29.72
N TYR A 273 -9.56 7.82 30.32
CA TYR A 273 -9.28 8.49 31.58
C TYR A 273 -8.99 7.50 32.72
N HIS A 274 -9.70 6.37 32.78
CA HIS A 274 -9.48 5.33 33.79
C HIS A 274 -8.03 4.83 33.82
N TYR A 275 -7.50 4.40 32.66
CA TYR A 275 -6.14 3.88 32.57
C TYR A 275 -5.07 4.97 32.70
N LEU A 276 -5.33 6.17 32.16
CA LEU A 276 -4.43 7.32 32.38
C LEU A 276 -4.34 7.72 33.86
N HIS A 277 -5.47 7.74 34.57
CA HIS A 277 -5.52 8.05 36.00
C HIS A 277 -4.84 6.94 36.83
N ALA A 278 -5.05 5.67 36.46
CA ALA A 278 -4.37 4.54 37.09
C ALA A 278 -2.84 4.64 36.94
N ALA A 279 -2.36 4.95 35.73
CA ALA A 279 -0.94 5.14 35.47
C ALA A 279 -0.36 6.32 36.25
N MET A 280 -1.05 7.47 36.28
CA MET A 280 -0.62 8.65 37.02
C MET A 280 -0.59 8.40 38.54
N SER A 281 -1.56 7.66 39.06
CA SER A 281 -1.59 7.24 40.46
C SER A 281 -0.41 6.33 40.81
N GLN A 282 -0.03 5.42 39.91
CA GLN A 282 1.15 4.58 40.08
C GLN A 282 2.45 5.40 40.04
N ARG A 283 2.59 6.36 39.12
CA ARG A 283 3.74 7.29 39.09
C ARG A 283 3.94 8.01 40.42
N HIS A 284 2.86 8.52 40.99
CA HIS A 284 2.92 9.24 42.27
C HIS A 284 3.33 8.33 43.42
N ARG A 285 2.78 7.10 43.47
CA ARG A 285 3.10 6.09 44.49
C ARG A 285 4.54 5.61 44.41
N ASP A 286 5.04 5.36 43.21
CA ASP A 286 6.35 4.74 42.97
C ASP A 286 7.45 5.79 42.73
N HIS A 287 7.12 7.08 42.83
CA HIS A 287 8.00 8.23 42.59
C HIS A 287 8.70 8.22 41.21
N VAL A 288 7.99 7.78 40.18
CA VAL A 288 8.50 7.69 38.79
C VAL A 288 8.15 8.95 38.00
N LEU A 289 9.16 9.77 37.69
CA LEU A 289 8.99 11.01 36.92
C LEU A 289 8.50 10.76 35.49
N LYS A 290 7.58 11.62 35.02
CA LYS A 290 7.12 11.65 33.63
C LYS A 290 8.04 12.55 32.81
N GLN A 291 8.60 12.02 31.72
CA GLN A 291 9.50 12.78 30.84
C GLN A 291 8.73 13.27 29.61
N SER A 292 8.01 14.38 29.77
CA SER A 292 7.14 14.94 28.72
C SER A 292 7.93 15.44 27.50
N LEU A 293 7.39 15.22 26.31
CA LEU A 293 7.93 15.78 25.07
C LEU A 293 7.66 17.30 24.94
N PRO A 294 8.45 18.04 24.14
CA PRO A 294 8.18 19.45 23.86
C PRO A 294 6.79 19.62 23.19
N PRO A 295 6.09 20.74 23.45
CA PRO A 295 4.76 20.97 22.87
C PRO A 295 4.79 20.94 21.33
N VAL A 296 3.92 20.13 20.74
CA VAL A 296 3.73 20.04 19.29
C VAL A 296 2.56 20.93 18.89
N GLU A 297 2.73 21.71 17.82
CA GLU A 297 1.70 22.63 17.32
C GLU A 297 0.40 21.92 16.93
N ALA A 298 0.51 20.77 16.27
CA ALA A 298 -0.64 19.96 15.88
C ALA A 298 -1.52 19.53 17.06
N TYR A 299 -0.92 19.31 18.23
CA TYR A 299 -1.65 18.97 19.46
C TYR A 299 -2.15 20.20 20.23
N GLY A 300 -2.17 21.37 19.58
CA GLY A 300 -2.61 22.64 20.18
C GLY A 300 -1.58 23.25 21.12
N ARG A 301 -0.29 22.89 20.99
CA ARG A 301 0.81 23.27 21.91
C ARG A 301 0.52 22.91 23.37
N ARG A 302 -0.28 21.86 23.59
CA ARG A 302 -0.51 21.27 24.91
C ARG A 302 0.77 20.57 25.41
N ARG A 303 0.87 20.43 26.73
CA ARG A 303 1.83 19.55 27.39
C ARG A 303 1.06 18.40 27.99
N GLU A 304 1.70 17.24 28.07
CA GLU A 304 1.17 16.10 28.80
C GLU A 304 0.89 16.49 30.26
N CYS A 305 -0.19 15.96 30.83
CA CYS A 305 -0.45 16.10 32.27
C CYS A 305 0.67 15.40 33.06
N GLU A 306 1.25 16.08 34.04
CA GLU A 306 2.32 15.57 34.91
C GLU A 306 1.83 15.30 36.34
N THR A 307 0.64 15.82 36.69
CA THR A 307 0.02 15.63 38.00
C THR A 307 -1.40 15.07 37.92
N LEU A 308 -1.88 14.47 39.03
CA LEU A 308 -3.27 14.01 39.14
C LEU A 308 -4.28 15.16 39.03
N GLU A 309 -3.93 16.35 39.54
CA GLU A 309 -4.79 17.53 39.47
C GLU A 309 -4.97 18.01 38.02
N GLU A 310 -3.88 18.08 37.26
CA GLU A 310 -3.93 18.41 35.82
C GLU A 310 -4.78 17.41 35.04
N LEU A 311 -4.66 16.11 35.35
CA LEU A 311 -5.46 15.08 34.71
C LEU A 311 -6.95 15.17 35.10
N GLU A 312 -7.27 15.51 36.35
CA GLU A 312 -8.66 15.72 36.79
C GLU A 312 -9.31 16.90 36.06
N ASN A 313 -8.54 17.97 35.80
CA ASN A 313 -9.02 19.15 35.09
C ASN A 313 -9.46 18.84 33.64
N ILE A 314 -8.89 17.81 33.01
CA ILE A 314 -9.26 17.40 31.65
C ILE A 314 -10.24 16.23 31.60
N ARG A 315 -10.70 15.72 32.75
CA ARG A 315 -11.56 14.52 32.84
C ARG A 315 -12.83 14.59 31.99
N THR A 316 -13.45 15.76 31.90
CA THR A 316 -14.68 16.00 31.14
C THR A 316 -14.42 16.58 29.75
N ASP A 317 -13.19 17.05 29.48
CA ASP A 317 -12.78 17.59 28.18
C ASP A 317 -12.31 16.45 27.26
N ARG A 318 -13.23 15.99 26.40
CA ARG A 318 -12.96 14.91 25.45
C ARG A 318 -11.84 15.29 24.47
N ASP A 319 -11.79 16.54 24.00
CA ASP A 319 -10.76 17.00 23.07
C ASP A 319 -9.37 16.95 23.72
N ALA A 320 -9.27 17.43 24.95
CA ALA A 320 -8.04 17.37 25.72
C ALA A 320 -7.57 15.92 25.92
N LEU A 321 -8.46 14.99 26.28
CA LEU A 321 -8.10 13.58 26.45
C LEU A 321 -7.63 12.92 25.16
N HIS A 322 -8.21 13.27 24.00
CA HIS A 322 -7.71 12.78 22.72
C HIS A 322 -6.29 13.26 22.43
N MET A 323 -6.01 14.55 22.68
CA MET A 323 -4.69 15.13 22.50
C MET A 323 -3.67 14.58 23.49
N GLU A 324 -4.07 14.38 24.75
CA GLU A 324 -3.27 13.70 25.78
C GLU A 324 -2.88 12.29 25.31
N GLY A 325 -3.84 11.54 24.74
CA GLY A 325 -3.56 10.22 24.16
C GLY A 325 -2.55 10.27 23.00
N LEU A 326 -2.66 11.23 22.09
CA LEU A 326 -1.69 11.36 20.98
C LEU A 326 -0.28 11.70 21.47
N MET A 327 -0.16 12.63 22.44
CA MET A 327 1.13 12.99 23.03
C MET A 327 1.78 11.81 23.77
N ILE A 328 1.01 11.11 24.60
CA ILE A 328 1.45 9.91 25.31
C ILE A 328 1.92 8.84 24.33
N ARG A 329 1.15 8.57 23.27
CA ARG A 329 1.51 7.58 22.27
C ARG A 329 2.82 7.92 21.58
N GLU A 330 3.00 9.18 21.15
CA GLU A 330 4.25 9.63 20.52
C GLU A 330 5.46 9.54 21.47
N ARG A 331 5.28 9.84 22.76
CA ARG A 331 6.34 9.69 23.76
C ARG A 331 6.70 8.23 24.04
N VAL A 332 5.70 7.38 24.29
CA VAL A 332 5.91 5.99 24.73
C VAL A 332 6.46 5.13 23.59
N LEU A 333 5.98 5.33 22.36
CA LEU A 333 6.43 4.56 21.20
C LEU A 333 7.66 5.18 20.52
N GLY A 334 7.83 6.49 20.66
CA GLY A 334 8.83 7.27 19.94
C GLY A 334 8.35 7.69 18.55
N SER A 335 8.71 8.91 18.13
CA SER A 335 8.26 9.53 16.87
C SER A 335 8.58 8.71 15.60
N ASP A 336 9.58 7.82 15.65
CA ASP A 336 9.97 6.97 14.52
C ASP A 336 9.17 5.66 14.42
N ASN A 337 8.40 5.30 15.46
CA ASN A 337 7.61 4.07 15.51
C ASN A 337 6.40 4.13 14.55
N MET A 338 5.97 2.96 14.05
CA MET A 338 4.96 2.90 13.01
C MET A 338 3.54 3.21 13.41
N ASP A 339 3.23 2.94 14.66
CA ASP A 339 1.87 3.00 15.20
C ASP A 339 1.52 4.40 15.73
N VAL A 340 2.47 5.35 15.69
CA VAL A 340 2.24 6.76 16.07
C VAL A 340 1.40 7.50 15.03
N SER A 341 1.71 7.33 13.74
CA SER A 341 1.12 8.16 12.69
C SER A 341 -0.36 7.87 12.41
N HIS A 342 -0.81 6.62 12.59
CA HIS A 342 -2.16 6.21 12.19
C HIS A 342 -3.26 6.87 13.05
N PRO A 343 -3.20 6.86 14.39
CA PRO A 343 -4.19 7.55 15.23
C PRO A 343 -4.23 9.06 15.02
N ILE A 344 -3.09 9.69 14.70
CA ILE A 344 -3.03 11.12 14.36
C ILE A 344 -3.83 11.39 13.08
N ILE A 345 -3.64 10.55 12.05
CA ILE A 345 -4.39 10.64 10.78
C ILE A 345 -5.88 10.40 11.03
N TYR A 346 -6.24 9.38 11.80
CA TYR A 346 -7.63 9.07 12.15
C TYR A 346 -8.29 10.24 12.89
N ARG A 347 -7.63 10.79 13.92
CA ARG A 347 -8.15 11.96 14.64
C ARG A 347 -8.33 13.16 13.72
N GLY A 348 -7.39 13.39 12.78
CA GLY A 348 -7.54 14.42 11.76
C GLY A 348 -8.79 14.20 10.89
N ALA A 349 -9.07 12.96 10.47
CA ALA A 349 -10.28 12.64 9.71
C ALA A 349 -11.56 12.95 10.50
N VAL A 350 -11.60 12.64 11.81
CA VAL A 350 -12.74 12.98 12.69
C VAL A 350 -13.00 14.49 12.75
N TYR A 351 -11.95 15.32 12.75
CA TYR A 351 -12.11 16.78 12.66
C TYR A 351 -12.62 17.21 11.28
N ALA A 352 -12.12 16.60 10.20
CA ALA A 352 -12.60 16.90 8.85
C ALA A 352 -14.11 16.59 8.68
N ASP A 353 -14.56 15.46 9.21
CA ASP A 353 -15.98 15.08 9.23
C ASP A 353 -16.84 16.08 10.01
N SER A 354 -16.25 16.73 11.02
CA SER A 354 -16.87 17.80 11.82
C SER A 354 -16.70 19.20 11.22
N MET A 355 -16.20 19.31 9.97
CA MET A 355 -15.87 20.56 9.27
C MET A 355 -14.76 21.41 9.95
N GLU A 356 -13.99 20.84 10.87
CA GLU A 356 -12.83 21.47 11.51
C GLU A 356 -11.55 21.23 10.69
N PHE A 357 -11.56 21.69 9.44
CA PHE A 357 -10.49 21.39 8.47
C PHE A 357 -9.10 21.84 8.92
N GLU A 358 -8.98 22.98 9.62
CA GLU A 358 -7.69 23.49 10.09
C GLU A 358 -7.03 22.52 11.09
N ARG A 359 -7.81 21.93 12.00
CA ARG A 359 -7.31 20.92 12.97
C ARG A 359 -6.90 19.63 12.26
N CYS A 360 -7.68 19.19 11.26
CA CYS A 360 -7.33 18.06 10.41
C CYS A 360 -5.98 18.27 9.72
N ILE A 361 -5.81 19.42 9.05
CA ILE A 361 -4.60 19.77 8.29
C ILE A 361 -3.37 19.78 9.21
N GLN A 362 -3.47 20.37 10.40
CA GLN A 362 -2.36 20.41 11.36
C GLN A 362 -1.92 19.00 11.80
N LEU A 363 -2.87 18.13 12.15
CA LEU A 363 -2.58 16.75 12.55
C LEU A 363 -1.99 15.94 11.39
N TRP A 364 -2.58 16.03 10.20
CA TRP A 364 -2.08 15.32 9.03
C TRP A 364 -0.70 15.81 8.61
N LEU A 365 -0.38 17.10 8.76
CA LEU A 365 0.94 17.64 8.44
C LEU A 365 1.99 17.07 9.40
N HIS A 366 1.69 17.01 10.70
CA HIS A 366 2.56 16.38 11.68
C HIS A 366 2.75 14.89 11.36
N ALA A 367 1.68 14.15 11.09
CA ALA A 367 1.76 12.74 10.71
C ALA A 367 2.57 12.51 9.42
N LEU A 368 2.40 13.37 8.40
CA LEU A 368 3.16 13.32 7.16
C LEU A 368 4.66 13.52 7.42
N GLN A 369 5.02 14.49 8.25
CA GLN A 369 6.41 14.77 8.62
C GLN A 369 7.05 13.60 9.39
N LEU A 370 6.32 13.01 10.35
CA LEU A 370 6.77 11.80 11.05
C LEU A 370 7.05 10.65 10.08
N ARG A 371 6.14 10.41 9.12
CA ARG A 371 6.29 9.36 8.11
C ARG A 371 7.44 9.64 7.14
N GLN A 372 7.64 10.90 6.74
CA GLN A 372 8.77 11.30 5.90
C GLN A 372 10.12 11.14 6.62
N ARG A 373 10.20 11.42 7.92
CA ARG A 373 11.41 11.18 8.73
C ARG A 373 11.73 9.69 8.82
N GLY A 374 10.72 8.84 9.04
CA GLY A 374 10.85 7.39 9.03
C GLY A 374 11.00 6.75 7.65
N HIS A 375 11.29 7.52 6.59
CA HIS A 375 11.45 7.05 5.19
C HIS A 375 10.28 6.21 4.65
N ARG A 376 9.05 6.49 5.11
CA ARG A 376 7.88 5.73 4.72
C ARG A 376 7.24 6.27 3.46
N ASN A 377 6.45 5.42 2.83
CA ASN A 377 5.64 5.79 1.68
C ASN A 377 4.48 6.73 2.11
N THR A 378 4.40 7.89 1.46
CA THR A 378 3.46 8.96 1.79
C THR A 378 2.49 9.33 0.65
N HIS A 379 2.48 8.60 -0.47
CA HIS A 379 1.61 8.94 -1.62
C HIS A 379 0.13 9.05 -1.25
N LYS A 380 -0.39 8.13 -0.43
CA LYS A 380 -1.78 8.19 0.05
C LYS A 380 -2.03 9.37 0.98
N ASP A 381 -1.03 9.74 1.78
CA ASP A 381 -1.14 10.86 2.72
C ASP A 381 -1.19 12.19 1.96
N LEU A 382 -0.34 12.35 0.93
CA LEU A 382 -0.36 13.51 0.04
C LEU A 382 -1.69 13.60 -0.73
N LEU A 383 -2.21 12.47 -1.24
CA LEU A 383 -3.48 12.45 -1.96
C LEU A 383 -4.65 12.89 -1.06
N ARG A 384 -4.67 12.47 0.21
CA ARG A 384 -5.67 12.90 1.19
C ARG A 384 -5.70 14.42 1.36
N PHE A 385 -4.56 15.09 1.33
CA PHE A 385 -4.52 16.55 1.35
C PHE A 385 -5.19 17.17 0.12
N ALA A 386 -4.89 16.66 -1.09
CA ALA A 386 -5.53 17.14 -2.31
C ALA A 386 -7.05 16.96 -2.26
N GLN A 387 -7.52 15.84 -1.72
CA GLN A 387 -8.94 15.53 -1.50
C GLN A 387 -9.59 16.52 -0.52
N VAL A 388 -9.02 16.72 0.68
CA VAL A 388 -9.59 17.64 1.69
C VAL A 388 -9.56 19.08 1.19
N PHE A 389 -8.47 19.52 0.56
CA PHE A 389 -8.40 20.87 -0.02
C PHE A 389 -9.44 21.06 -1.12
N SER A 390 -9.67 20.04 -1.95
CA SER A 390 -10.69 20.08 -2.99
C SER A 390 -12.11 20.12 -2.41
N GLN A 391 -12.36 19.35 -1.35
CA GLN A 391 -13.61 19.40 -0.59
C GLN A 391 -13.85 20.80 0.02
N MET A 392 -12.81 21.43 0.60
CA MET A 392 -12.91 22.79 1.13
C MET A 392 -13.28 23.80 0.03
N VAL A 393 -12.67 23.69 -1.15
CA VAL A 393 -13.00 24.54 -2.30
C VAL A 393 -14.45 24.32 -2.76
N HIS A 394 -14.89 23.07 -2.85
CA HIS A 394 -16.27 22.71 -3.21
C HIS A 394 -17.29 23.31 -2.22
N LEU A 395 -17.00 23.19 -0.91
CA LEU A 395 -17.83 23.74 0.17
C LEU A 395 -17.65 25.26 0.37
N ARG A 396 -16.79 25.91 -0.43
CA ARG A 396 -16.47 27.35 -0.34
C ARG A 396 -15.91 27.77 1.02
N VAL A 397 -15.20 26.87 1.70
CA VAL A 397 -14.43 27.15 2.92
C VAL A 397 -13.10 27.77 2.53
N SER A 398 -12.61 28.73 3.32
CA SER A 398 -11.33 29.39 3.07
C SER A 398 -10.17 28.41 3.18
N LEU A 399 -9.38 28.30 2.12
CA LEU A 399 -8.17 27.47 2.10
C LEU A 399 -6.95 28.25 2.61
N SER A 400 -6.21 27.65 3.55
CA SER A 400 -4.97 28.24 4.07
C SER A 400 -3.84 28.12 3.03
N ALA A 401 -3.40 29.25 2.48
CA ALA A 401 -2.28 29.29 1.54
C ALA A 401 -0.98 28.72 2.14
N ALA A 402 -0.76 28.93 3.43
CA ALA A 402 0.39 28.38 4.14
C ALA A 402 0.34 26.85 4.22
N ALA A 403 -0.84 26.26 4.42
CA ALA A 403 -1.00 24.82 4.42
C ALA A 403 -0.75 24.21 3.03
N VAL A 404 -1.31 24.81 1.98
CA VAL A 404 -1.06 24.37 0.59
C VAL A 404 0.43 24.44 0.26
N GLU A 405 1.09 25.54 0.61
CA GLU A 405 2.54 25.72 0.42
C GLU A 405 3.35 24.61 1.13
N GLN A 406 3.03 24.31 2.40
CA GLN A 406 3.71 23.26 3.16
C GLN A 406 3.50 21.87 2.56
N VAL A 407 2.29 21.53 2.14
CA VAL A 407 2.00 20.23 1.50
C VAL A 407 2.71 20.12 0.15
N MET A 408 2.75 21.19 -0.66
CA MET A 408 3.52 21.21 -1.91
C MET A 408 5.01 20.99 -1.66
N SER A 409 5.58 21.61 -0.64
CA SER A 409 6.97 21.37 -0.23
C SER A 409 7.22 19.91 0.16
N CYS A 410 6.31 19.31 0.93
CA CYS A 410 6.40 17.89 1.30
C CYS A 410 6.27 16.96 0.07
N ALA A 411 5.38 17.27 -0.86
CA ALA A 411 5.19 16.51 -2.09
C ALA A 411 6.43 16.59 -3.01
N LEU A 412 7.05 17.77 -3.13
CA LEU A 412 8.31 17.96 -3.85
C LEU A 412 9.43 17.08 -3.26
N LEU A 413 9.59 17.11 -1.94
CA LEU A 413 10.60 16.29 -1.24
C LEU A 413 10.37 14.80 -1.47
N GLU A 414 9.11 14.33 -1.45
CA GLU A 414 8.80 12.93 -1.70
C GLU A 414 9.07 12.53 -3.15
N ILE A 415 8.80 13.40 -4.13
CA ILE A 415 9.14 13.17 -5.53
C ILE A 415 10.66 13.07 -5.69
N GLN A 416 11.44 13.98 -5.11
CA GLN A 416 12.91 13.92 -5.10
C GLN A 416 13.43 12.59 -4.56
N ARG A 417 12.91 12.16 -3.40
CA ARG A 417 13.29 10.87 -2.79
C ARG A 417 12.85 9.68 -3.62
N SER A 418 11.71 9.77 -4.31
CA SER A 418 11.20 8.71 -5.18
C SER A 418 12.10 8.50 -6.40
N VAL A 419 12.63 9.57 -6.99
CA VAL A 419 13.63 9.48 -8.08
C VAL A 419 14.85 8.68 -7.61
N SER A 420 15.44 9.03 -6.47
CA SER A 420 16.57 8.28 -5.92
C SER A 420 16.23 6.83 -5.56
N ARG A 421 15.00 6.55 -5.11
CA ARG A 421 14.55 5.17 -4.84
C ARG A 421 14.43 4.34 -6.11
N LEU A 422 13.94 4.92 -7.20
CA LEU A 422 13.81 4.20 -8.49
C LEU A 422 15.17 3.80 -9.06
N GLU A 423 16.23 4.57 -8.81
CA GLU A 423 17.59 4.25 -9.26
C GLU A 423 18.22 3.06 -8.51
N VAL A 424 17.81 2.81 -7.26
CA VAL A 424 18.45 1.82 -6.36
C VAL A 424 17.54 0.61 -6.06
N ALA A 425 16.25 0.69 -6.38
CA ALA A 425 15.27 -0.33 -6.03
C ALA A 425 15.54 -1.69 -6.71
N PRO A 426 15.40 -2.82 -5.98
CA PRO A 426 15.45 -4.15 -6.58
C PRO A 426 14.37 -4.36 -7.65
N GLU A 427 14.65 -5.19 -8.65
CA GLU A 427 13.73 -5.43 -9.79
C GLU A 427 12.30 -5.81 -9.37
N ALA A 428 12.15 -6.55 -8.27
CA ALA A 428 10.85 -6.97 -7.74
C ALA A 428 10.00 -5.82 -7.18
N GLU A 429 10.64 -4.73 -6.71
CA GLU A 429 9.96 -3.58 -6.08
C GLU A 429 9.74 -2.41 -7.04
N LEU A 430 10.44 -2.41 -8.19
CA LEU A 430 10.34 -1.35 -9.21
C LEU A 430 8.90 -1.04 -9.64
N PRO A 431 8.00 -2.01 -9.91
CA PRO A 431 6.64 -1.70 -10.34
C PRO A 431 5.87 -0.88 -9.29
N GLN A 432 5.94 -1.31 -8.02
CA GLN A 432 5.26 -0.62 -6.93
C GLN A 432 5.88 0.75 -6.65
N ALA A 433 7.21 0.86 -6.71
CA ALA A 433 7.91 2.13 -6.55
C ALA A 433 7.52 3.12 -7.67
N GLN A 434 7.39 2.64 -8.91
CA GLN A 434 6.97 3.43 -10.06
C GLN A 434 5.53 3.94 -9.89
N ASP A 435 4.60 3.08 -9.46
CA ASP A 435 3.21 3.47 -9.23
C ASP A 435 3.09 4.54 -8.13
N ASN A 436 3.88 4.41 -7.06
CA ASN A 436 3.93 5.41 -5.98
C ASN A 436 4.49 6.75 -6.47
N TYR A 437 5.57 6.70 -7.26
CA TYR A 437 6.20 7.88 -7.84
C TYR A 437 5.24 8.64 -8.76
N GLU A 438 4.58 7.92 -9.66
CA GLU A 438 3.60 8.48 -10.60
C GLU A 438 2.39 9.07 -9.87
N SER A 439 1.90 8.40 -8.82
CA SER A 439 0.85 8.93 -7.93
C SER A 439 1.24 10.25 -7.26
N ASN A 440 2.50 10.41 -6.85
CA ASN A 440 3.00 11.65 -6.28
C ASN A 440 3.06 12.78 -7.32
N ILE A 441 3.44 12.48 -8.57
CA ILE A 441 3.41 13.46 -9.67
C ILE A 441 1.98 13.97 -9.91
N PHE A 442 1.01 13.06 -10.02
CA PHE A 442 -0.40 13.44 -10.19
C PHE A 442 -0.91 14.26 -9.02
N THR A 443 -0.59 13.84 -7.79
CA THR A 443 -0.99 14.58 -6.58
C THR A 443 -0.40 16.00 -6.57
N PHE A 444 0.87 16.17 -6.96
CA PHE A 444 1.47 17.50 -7.08
C PHE A 444 0.77 18.36 -8.14
N LEU A 445 0.37 17.76 -9.26
CA LEU A 445 -0.40 18.45 -10.29
C LEU A 445 -1.79 18.87 -9.77
N TYR A 446 -2.45 18.05 -8.96
CA TYR A 446 -3.70 18.42 -8.27
C TYR A 446 -3.47 19.59 -7.31
N LEU A 447 -2.42 19.55 -6.49
CA LEU A 447 -2.04 20.65 -5.60
C LEU A 447 -1.75 21.94 -6.38
N SER A 448 -1.16 21.83 -7.58
CA SER A 448 -0.94 22.97 -8.48
C SER A 448 -2.25 23.55 -9.01
N CYS A 449 -3.26 22.71 -9.26
CA CYS A 449 -4.60 23.19 -9.60
C CYS A 449 -5.25 23.91 -8.41
N ILE A 450 -5.18 23.30 -7.22
CA ILE A 450 -5.74 23.82 -5.98
C ILE A 450 -5.10 25.17 -5.60
N SER A 451 -3.79 25.32 -5.76
CA SER A 451 -3.08 26.58 -5.48
C SER A 451 -3.59 27.74 -6.34
N THR A 452 -4.07 27.48 -7.57
CA THR A 452 -4.70 28.51 -8.42
C THR A 452 -6.02 29.04 -7.86
N LYS A 453 -6.71 28.24 -7.03
CA LYS A 453 -7.98 28.60 -6.39
C LYS A 453 -7.79 29.25 -5.01
N CYS A 454 -6.57 29.25 -4.48
CA CYS A 454 -6.25 29.78 -3.16
C CYS A 454 -6.03 31.30 -3.19
N SER A 455 -6.73 32.02 -2.32
CA SER A 455 -6.42 33.41 -2.00
C SER A 455 -5.13 33.48 -1.21
N CYS A 456 -4.10 34.16 -1.72
CA CYS A 456 -2.79 34.25 -1.09
C CYS A 456 -2.12 35.60 -1.39
N SER A 457 -1.19 36.00 -0.52
CA SER A 457 -0.35 37.19 -0.75
C SER A 457 0.69 36.92 -1.85
N GLU A 458 1.17 37.99 -2.51
CA GLU A 458 2.23 37.91 -3.53
C GLU A 458 3.47 37.10 -3.06
N PRO A 459 3.99 37.28 -1.82
CA PRO A 459 5.12 36.47 -1.34
C PRO A 459 4.79 34.98 -1.20
N GLN A 460 3.58 34.62 -0.78
CA GLN A 460 3.15 33.22 -0.69
C GLN A 460 3.03 32.60 -2.08
N ARG A 461 2.43 33.34 -3.03
CA ARG A 461 2.34 32.91 -4.43
C ARG A 461 3.71 32.67 -5.04
N ALA A 462 4.68 33.56 -4.79
CA ALA A 462 6.06 33.40 -5.25
C ALA A 462 6.72 32.13 -4.68
N ARG A 463 6.48 31.78 -3.40
CA ARG A 463 7.01 30.54 -2.81
C ARG A 463 6.36 29.29 -3.37
N MET A 464 5.05 29.27 -3.58
CA MET A 464 4.37 28.16 -4.26
C MET A 464 4.87 27.99 -5.70
N ASN A 465 5.03 29.09 -6.44
CA ASN A 465 5.61 29.07 -7.79
C ASN A 465 7.04 28.57 -7.79
N LYS A 466 7.83 28.90 -6.76
CA LYS A 466 9.18 28.36 -6.59
C LYS A 466 9.16 26.84 -6.41
N HIS A 467 8.24 26.27 -5.63
CA HIS A 467 8.11 24.81 -5.53
C HIS A 467 7.73 24.15 -6.87
N ILE A 468 6.87 24.79 -7.66
CA ILE A 468 6.53 24.33 -9.01
C ILE A 468 7.75 24.39 -9.92
N TYR A 469 8.49 25.50 -9.90
CA TYR A 469 9.75 25.67 -10.63
C TYR A 469 10.77 24.59 -10.25
N ASP A 470 11.00 24.39 -8.95
CA ASP A 470 11.94 23.38 -8.44
C ASP A 470 11.54 21.98 -8.91
N LEU A 471 10.24 21.65 -8.92
CA LEU A 471 9.76 20.39 -9.48
C LEU A 471 10.00 20.27 -10.99
N ILE A 472 9.76 21.34 -11.75
CA ILE A 472 10.02 21.36 -13.19
C ILE A 472 11.52 21.11 -13.47
N GLN A 473 12.42 21.68 -12.67
CA GLN A 473 13.86 21.48 -12.83
C GLN A 473 14.31 20.05 -12.50
N LEU A 474 13.56 19.31 -11.68
CA LEU A 474 13.79 17.87 -11.46
C LEU A 474 13.38 17.02 -12.66
N ASP A 475 12.65 17.59 -13.63
CA ASP A 475 12.12 16.95 -14.83
C ASP A 475 11.44 15.58 -14.56
N PRO A 476 10.48 15.48 -13.63
CA PRO A 476 9.83 14.22 -13.34
C PRO A 476 9.03 13.75 -14.56
N ARG A 477 9.22 12.47 -14.93
CA ARG A 477 8.57 11.84 -16.08
C ARG A 477 7.69 10.69 -15.64
N SER A 478 6.46 10.63 -16.15
CA SER A 478 5.62 9.44 -16.03
C SER A 478 6.16 8.29 -16.88
N ARG A 479 5.48 7.13 -16.83
CA ARG A 479 5.91 5.89 -17.48
C ARG A 479 6.01 5.99 -19.01
N ASP A 480 5.20 6.86 -19.60
CA ASP A 480 5.17 7.20 -21.02
C ASP A 480 6.13 8.35 -21.39
N GLY A 481 6.89 8.87 -20.43
CA GLY A 481 7.81 9.99 -20.63
C GLY A 481 7.16 11.37 -20.58
N SER A 482 5.88 11.46 -20.23
CA SER A 482 5.14 12.73 -20.15
C SER A 482 5.69 13.61 -19.01
N THR A 483 5.90 14.90 -19.32
CA THR A 483 6.21 15.93 -18.31
C THR A 483 4.94 16.41 -17.61
N LEU A 484 5.08 17.20 -16.53
CA LEU A 484 3.95 17.92 -15.92
C LEU A 484 3.13 18.72 -16.94
N LEU A 485 3.79 19.31 -17.95
CA LEU A 485 3.10 20.07 -19.00
C LEU A 485 2.26 19.17 -19.92
N HIS A 486 2.75 17.96 -20.25
CA HIS A 486 1.96 16.96 -20.98
C HIS A 486 0.76 16.50 -20.16
N LEU A 487 0.96 16.25 -18.86
CA LEU A 487 -0.10 15.82 -17.95
C LEU A 487 -1.16 16.92 -17.75
N ALA A 488 -0.77 18.19 -17.66
CA ALA A 488 -1.71 19.31 -17.48
C ALA A 488 -2.67 19.52 -18.67
N ILE A 489 -2.30 19.05 -19.87
CA ILE A 489 -3.08 19.23 -21.11
C ILE A 489 -3.65 17.92 -21.67
N SER A 490 -3.31 16.78 -21.07
CA SER A 490 -3.85 15.51 -21.51
C SER A 490 -5.21 15.25 -20.87
N SER A 491 -6.20 14.95 -21.71
CA SER A 491 -7.52 14.50 -21.25
C SER A 491 -7.54 13.09 -20.66
N SER A 492 -6.42 12.35 -20.78
CA SER A 492 -6.24 11.03 -20.18
C SER A 492 -5.55 11.08 -18.82
N THR A 493 -5.13 12.26 -18.36
CA THR A 493 -4.55 12.41 -17.02
C THR A 493 -5.57 11.99 -15.99
N PRO A 494 -5.25 11.01 -15.13
CA PRO A 494 -6.20 10.53 -14.12
C PRO A 494 -6.55 11.67 -13.16
N VAL A 495 -7.78 11.64 -12.67
CA VAL A 495 -8.25 12.51 -11.59
C VAL A 495 -8.94 11.61 -10.59
N ASP A 496 -8.63 11.82 -9.31
CA ASP A 496 -9.27 11.07 -8.24
C ASP A 496 -10.76 11.44 -8.10
N ASP A 497 -11.62 10.44 -7.84
CA ASP A 497 -13.07 10.61 -7.85
C ASP A 497 -13.64 11.26 -6.58
N PHE A 498 -12.83 11.40 -5.51
CA PHE A 498 -13.29 11.93 -4.23
C PHE A 498 -13.07 13.44 -4.13
N HIS A 499 -14.07 14.22 -4.58
CA HIS A 499 -14.08 15.70 -4.65
C HIS A 499 -12.98 16.35 -5.50
N THR A 500 -11.91 15.63 -5.82
CA THR A 500 -10.79 16.14 -6.61
C THR A 500 -11.23 16.47 -8.03
N ASN A 501 -12.17 15.72 -8.60
CA ASN A 501 -12.80 15.99 -9.90
C ASN A 501 -13.66 17.28 -9.96
N ASP A 502 -14.12 17.80 -8.81
CA ASP A 502 -14.85 19.08 -8.75
C ASP A 502 -13.92 20.28 -8.97
N VAL A 503 -12.63 20.10 -8.68
CA VAL A 503 -11.63 21.19 -8.67
C VAL A 503 -10.57 21.00 -9.75
N CYS A 504 -10.13 19.76 -9.95
CA CYS A 504 -9.11 19.37 -10.91
C CYS A 504 -9.77 18.75 -12.13
N SER A 505 -9.59 19.40 -13.28
CA SER A 505 -9.97 18.87 -14.58
C SER A 505 -8.84 19.10 -15.58
N PHE A 506 -8.59 18.10 -16.43
CA PHE A 506 -7.58 18.16 -17.49
C PHE A 506 -8.24 17.89 -18.84
N PRO A 507 -7.89 18.64 -19.89
CA PRO A 507 -6.87 19.71 -19.97
C PRO A 507 -7.18 20.96 -19.11
N ASN A 508 -6.16 21.60 -18.54
CA ASN A 508 -6.30 22.74 -17.64
C ASN A 508 -5.52 23.98 -18.12
N ALA A 509 -6.20 24.99 -18.65
CA ALA A 509 -5.55 26.18 -19.19
C ALA A 509 -4.81 27.02 -18.13
N GLN A 510 -5.36 27.12 -16.91
CA GLN A 510 -4.76 27.93 -15.84
C GLN A 510 -3.46 27.30 -15.33
N VAL A 511 -3.48 25.99 -15.07
CA VAL A 511 -2.29 25.25 -14.64
C VAL A 511 -1.26 25.19 -15.76
N THR A 512 -1.69 25.02 -17.02
CA THR A 512 -0.78 25.05 -18.17
C THR A 512 0.00 26.37 -18.23
N LYS A 513 -0.70 27.50 -18.14
CA LYS A 513 -0.06 28.81 -18.12
C LYS A 513 0.88 28.96 -16.91
N LEU A 514 0.44 28.54 -15.72
CA LEU A 514 1.26 28.57 -14.52
C LEU A 514 2.57 27.75 -14.68
N LEU A 515 2.50 26.55 -15.26
CA LEU A 515 3.67 25.72 -15.52
C LEU A 515 4.64 26.40 -16.50
N LEU A 516 4.12 27.03 -17.56
CA LEU A 516 4.92 27.79 -18.52
C LEU A 516 5.57 29.02 -17.86
N ASP A 517 4.83 29.78 -17.06
CA ASP A 517 5.34 30.92 -16.28
C ASP A 517 6.42 30.48 -15.27
N CYS A 518 6.34 29.24 -14.77
CA CYS A 518 7.34 28.60 -13.92
C CYS A 518 8.46 27.88 -14.71
N GLY A 519 8.58 28.11 -16.02
CA GLY A 519 9.72 27.64 -16.82
C GLY A 519 9.60 26.21 -17.37
N ALA A 520 8.39 25.66 -17.49
CA ALA A 520 8.21 24.36 -18.15
C ALA A 520 8.69 24.39 -19.61
N ALA A 521 9.44 23.36 -20.02
CA ALA A 521 9.93 23.22 -21.38
C ALA A 521 8.77 22.95 -22.36
N VAL A 522 8.37 23.98 -23.09
CA VAL A 522 7.22 23.94 -24.02
C VAL A 522 7.35 22.90 -25.15
N ASN A 523 8.60 22.56 -25.52
CA ASN A 523 8.92 21.60 -26.58
C ASN A 523 9.52 20.30 -26.05
N ALA A 524 9.39 20.01 -24.74
CA ALA A 524 9.74 18.70 -24.21
C ALA A 524 8.97 17.61 -24.96
N VAL A 525 9.53 16.41 -25.04
CA VAL A 525 8.89 15.27 -25.71
C VAL A 525 8.66 14.10 -24.76
N ASP A 526 7.58 13.36 -24.99
CA ASP A 526 7.31 12.05 -24.38
C ASP A 526 8.14 10.93 -25.05
N HIS A 527 7.95 9.67 -24.63
CA HIS A 527 8.64 8.53 -25.23
C HIS A 527 8.29 8.29 -26.71
N GLU A 528 7.15 8.80 -27.20
CA GLU A 528 6.73 8.72 -28.60
C GLU A 528 7.20 9.93 -29.44
N GLY A 529 7.92 10.87 -28.82
CA GLY A 529 8.37 12.09 -29.45
C GLY A 529 7.27 13.15 -29.61
N ASN A 530 6.11 12.99 -28.96
CA ASN A 530 5.06 13.99 -28.98
C ASN A 530 5.44 15.14 -28.06
N THR A 531 5.30 16.37 -28.55
CA THR A 531 5.38 17.58 -27.72
C THR A 531 4.03 17.85 -27.03
N PRO A 532 3.96 18.77 -26.04
CA PRO A 532 2.69 19.24 -25.50
C PRO A 532 1.68 19.63 -26.58
N LEU A 533 2.14 20.28 -27.65
CA LEU A 533 1.29 20.68 -28.76
C LEU A 533 0.71 19.47 -29.53
N HIS A 534 1.46 18.37 -29.66
CA HIS A 534 0.94 17.12 -30.26
C HIS A 534 -0.15 16.47 -29.38
N VAL A 535 -0.09 16.62 -28.06
CA VAL A 535 -1.06 16.01 -27.14
C VAL A 535 -2.38 16.77 -27.17
N ILE A 536 -2.35 18.09 -26.97
CA ILE A 536 -3.59 18.88 -26.84
C ILE A 536 -4.44 18.91 -28.12
N VAL A 537 -3.82 18.83 -29.30
CA VAL A 537 -4.53 18.87 -30.60
C VAL A 537 -5.32 17.60 -30.91
N GLN A 538 -5.11 16.53 -30.13
CA GLN A 538 -5.88 15.28 -30.19
C GLN A 538 -7.14 15.34 -29.30
N TYR A 539 -7.34 16.43 -28.57
CA TYR A 539 -8.50 16.60 -27.70
C TYR A 539 -9.80 16.68 -28.52
N ASN A 540 -10.76 15.81 -28.20
CA ASN A 540 -11.97 15.60 -29.00
C ASN A 540 -13.29 15.67 -28.20
N ARG A 541 -13.26 16.15 -26.95
CA ARG A 541 -14.46 16.37 -26.12
C ARG A 541 -15.30 17.56 -26.63
N PRO A 542 -16.60 17.66 -26.28
CA PRO A 542 -17.54 18.55 -26.97
C PRO A 542 -17.23 20.06 -26.88
N ILE A 543 -17.88 20.79 -27.80
CA ILE A 543 -17.68 22.18 -28.22
C ILE A 543 -17.65 23.22 -27.07
N SER A 544 -18.22 22.91 -25.90
CA SER A 544 -18.23 23.79 -24.71
C SER A 544 -16.83 24.07 -24.15
N ASP A 545 -15.83 23.28 -24.52
CA ASP A 545 -14.45 23.41 -24.03
C ASP A 545 -13.50 24.09 -25.04
N PHE A 546 -14.06 24.75 -26.07
CA PHE A 546 -13.30 25.52 -27.07
C PHE A 546 -12.35 26.53 -26.42
N LEU A 547 -12.81 27.25 -25.39
CA LEU A 547 -12.03 28.28 -24.72
C LEU A 547 -10.78 27.70 -24.04
N THR A 548 -10.90 26.52 -23.43
CA THR A 548 -9.76 25.83 -22.79
C THR A 548 -8.75 25.39 -23.83
N LEU A 549 -9.21 24.74 -24.91
CA LEU A 549 -8.36 24.33 -26.03
C LEU A 549 -7.63 25.53 -26.66
N HIS A 550 -8.37 26.61 -26.92
CA HIS A 550 -7.83 27.84 -27.48
C HIS A 550 -6.78 28.49 -26.55
N ALA A 551 -7.10 28.64 -25.27
CA ALA A 551 -6.20 29.24 -24.29
C ALA A 551 -4.90 28.44 -24.13
N ILE A 552 -4.98 27.10 -24.13
CA ILE A 552 -3.79 26.23 -24.05
C ILE A 552 -2.93 26.36 -25.31
N ILE A 553 -3.52 26.24 -26.50
CA ILE A 553 -2.76 26.34 -27.76
C ILE A 553 -2.07 27.71 -27.86
N ILE A 554 -2.76 28.80 -27.53
CA ILE A 554 -2.16 30.14 -27.51
C ILE A 554 -1.02 30.21 -26.51
N SER A 555 -1.23 29.76 -25.27
CA SER A 555 -0.18 29.81 -24.24
C SER A 555 1.07 29.03 -24.68
N LEU A 556 0.91 27.86 -25.31
CA LEU A 556 2.01 27.07 -25.84
C LEU A 556 2.74 27.80 -26.99
N VAL A 557 2.00 28.35 -27.96
CA VAL A 557 2.61 29.06 -29.10
C VAL A 557 3.32 30.34 -28.64
N GLU A 558 2.73 31.11 -27.75
CA GLU A 558 3.34 32.31 -27.16
C GLU A 558 4.59 31.98 -26.35
N ALA A 559 4.60 30.83 -25.68
CA ALA A 559 5.79 30.31 -24.98
C ALA A 559 6.85 29.71 -25.93
N GLY A 560 6.60 29.65 -27.24
CA GLY A 560 7.56 29.20 -28.25
C GLY A 560 7.42 27.74 -28.67
N ALA A 561 6.21 27.16 -28.61
CA ALA A 561 5.95 25.83 -29.15
C ALA A 561 6.20 25.76 -30.67
N HIS A 562 6.95 24.76 -31.12
CA HIS A 562 7.12 24.48 -32.54
C HIS A 562 5.88 23.76 -33.10
N THR A 563 5.34 24.29 -34.20
CA THR A 563 4.16 23.73 -34.89
C THR A 563 4.53 22.69 -35.97
N ASP A 564 5.82 22.59 -36.29
CA ASP A 564 6.40 21.77 -37.34
C ASP A 564 7.33 20.66 -36.83
N MET A 565 7.50 20.54 -35.51
CA MET A 565 8.21 19.40 -34.92
C MET A 565 7.51 18.09 -35.27
N ALA A 566 8.26 17.11 -35.76
CA ALA A 566 7.74 15.78 -36.06
C ALA A 566 8.03 14.80 -34.93
N ASN A 567 7.01 14.03 -34.53
CA ASN A 567 7.19 12.94 -33.56
C ASN A 567 7.89 11.70 -34.19
N LYS A 568 8.07 10.62 -33.42
CA LYS A 568 8.72 9.38 -33.94
C LYS A 568 7.99 8.75 -35.14
N GLN A 569 6.70 9.04 -35.30
CA GLN A 569 5.87 8.61 -36.44
C GLN A 569 5.95 9.58 -37.64
N LYS A 570 6.83 10.59 -37.58
CA LYS A 570 6.99 11.66 -38.58
C LYS A 570 5.73 12.49 -38.79
N LYS A 571 4.88 12.60 -37.76
CA LYS A 571 3.66 13.42 -37.79
C LYS A 571 3.90 14.71 -37.02
N THR A 572 3.46 15.82 -37.59
CA THR A 572 3.43 17.14 -36.93
C THR A 572 2.20 17.26 -36.02
N PRO A 573 2.11 18.28 -35.15
CA PRO A 573 0.88 18.60 -34.42
C PRO A 573 -0.33 18.79 -35.35
N LEU A 574 -0.13 19.36 -36.54
CA LEU A 574 -1.21 19.52 -37.51
C LEU A 574 -1.70 18.15 -38.03
N ASP A 575 -0.79 17.22 -38.32
CA ASP A 575 -1.15 15.86 -38.78
C ASP A 575 -1.83 15.03 -37.69
N LYS A 576 -1.59 15.36 -36.42
CA LYS A 576 -2.22 14.72 -35.25
C LYS A 576 -3.54 15.38 -34.84
N SER A 577 -3.95 16.46 -35.51
CA SER A 577 -5.16 17.18 -35.17
C SER A 577 -6.41 16.32 -35.45
N THR A 578 -7.29 16.18 -34.46
CA THR A 578 -8.49 15.34 -34.56
C THR A 578 -9.76 16.13 -34.88
N THR A 579 -9.73 17.45 -34.75
CA THR A 579 -10.88 18.32 -34.98
C THR A 579 -10.53 19.48 -35.91
N GLY A 580 -11.50 19.91 -36.74
CA GLY A 580 -11.31 21.08 -37.60
C GLY A 580 -11.02 22.36 -36.80
N VAL A 581 -11.47 22.44 -35.55
CA VAL A 581 -11.19 23.55 -34.64
C VAL A 581 -9.70 23.63 -34.30
N SER A 582 -9.11 22.52 -33.85
CA SER A 582 -7.67 22.47 -33.56
C SER A 582 -6.82 22.75 -34.80
N GLU A 583 -7.25 22.31 -35.99
CA GLU A 583 -6.57 22.65 -37.24
C GLU A 583 -6.61 24.15 -37.53
N ILE A 584 -7.79 24.79 -37.40
CA ILE A 584 -7.94 26.24 -37.64
C ILE A 584 -7.08 27.02 -36.63
N LEU A 585 -7.11 26.63 -35.36
CA LEU A 585 -6.31 27.28 -34.32
C LEU A 585 -4.82 27.17 -34.59
N LEU A 586 -4.32 26.00 -34.97
CA LEU A 586 -2.93 25.85 -35.39
C LEU A 586 -2.63 26.71 -36.61
N LYS A 587 -3.39 26.57 -37.70
CA LYS A 587 -3.16 27.29 -38.97
C LYS A 587 -3.14 28.82 -38.80
N THR A 588 -3.98 29.36 -37.91
CA THR A 588 -4.04 30.81 -37.62
C THR A 588 -2.91 31.29 -36.71
N GLN A 589 -2.30 30.40 -35.93
CA GLN A 589 -1.23 30.73 -34.97
C GLN A 589 0.18 30.35 -35.45
N ILE A 590 0.34 29.78 -36.66
CA ILE A 590 1.66 29.48 -37.24
C ILE A 590 2.46 30.78 -37.39
N LYS A 591 3.41 31.00 -36.48
CA LYS A 591 4.50 31.97 -36.64
C LYS A 591 5.81 31.18 -36.64
N MET A 592 6.26 30.76 -37.81
CA MET A 592 7.55 30.08 -37.93
C MET A 592 8.67 31.08 -37.66
N SER A 593 9.55 30.77 -36.70
CA SER A 593 10.77 31.56 -36.51
C SER A 593 11.75 31.31 -37.66
N LEU A 594 12.64 32.27 -37.93
CA LEU A 594 13.68 32.14 -38.95
C LEU A 594 14.55 30.89 -38.73
N LYS A 595 14.79 30.53 -37.46
CA LYS A 595 15.53 29.32 -37.09
C LYS A 595 14.82 28.04 -37.56
N CYS A 596 13.50 27.95 -37.40
CA CYS A 596 12.70 26.82 -37.87
C CYS A 596 12.71 26.75 -39.40
N LEU A 597 12.54 27.90 -40.08
CA LEU A 597 12.59 27.98 -41.54
C LEU A 597 13.95 27.50 -42.08
N ALA A 598 15.05 27.89 -41.45
CA ALA A 598 16.39 27.45 -41.83
C ALA A 598 16.57 25.94 -41.63
N ALA A 599 16.17 25.40 -40.48
CA ALA A 599 16.24 23.95 -40.21
C ALA A 599 15.40 23.14 -41.21
N ARG A 600 14.17 23.59 -41.49
CA ARG A 600 13.30 22.99 -42.49
C ARG A 600 13.89 23.05 -43.89
N ALA A 601 14.53 24.16 -44.28
CA ALA A 601 15.20 24.28 -45.57
C ALA A 601 16.40 23.33 -45.69
N VAL A 602 17.20 23.19 -44.63
CA VAL A 602 18.31 22.22 -44.56
C VAL A 602 17.81 20.80 -44.81
N ARG A 603 16.69 20.43 -44.20
CA ARG A 603 16.05 19.10 -44.36
C ARG A 603 15.44 18.90 -45.73
N LEU A 604 14.68 19.88 -46.22
CA LEU A 604 14.00 19.86 -47.52
C LEU A 604 14.99 19.75 -48.68
N HIS A 605 16.15 20.40 -48.58
CA HIS A 605 17.18 20.41 -49.61
C HIS A 605 18.31 19.40 -49.35
N HIS A 606 18.17 18.51 -48.36
CA HIS A 606 19.16 17.49 -48.01
C HIS A 606 20.58 18.05 -47.80
N ILE A 607 20.70 19.24 -47.23
CA ILE A 607 21.98 19.89 -46.97
C ILE A 607 22.72 19.09 -45.89
N THR A 608 24.00 18.78 -46.08
CA THR A 608 24.81 18.08 -45.07
C THR A 608 25.12 19.00 -43.90
N TYR A 609 24.75 18.63 -42.68
CA TYR A 609 24.95 19.45 -41.47
C TYR A 609 25.61 18.71 -40.29
N ARG A 610 25.68 17.37 -40.31
CA ARG A 610 26.28 16.56 -39.24
C ARG A 610 27.77 16.88 -39.05
N ASN A 611 28.18 17.07 -37.80
CA ASN A 611 29.51 17.54 -37.38
C ASN A 611 29.95 18.91 -37.94
N GLN A 612 29.03 19.69 -38.54
CA GLN A 612 29.30 21.03 -39.07
C GLN A 612 28.69 22.13 -38.22
N ILE A 613 27.69 21.80 -37.41
CA ILE A 613 27.03 22.68 -36.46
C ILE A 613 27.12 22.06 -35.06
N PRO A 614 26.94 22.85 -33.98
CA PRO A 614 26.82 22.31 -32.62
C PRO A 614 25.81 21.16 -32.54
N LYS A 615 26.11 20.10 -31.77
CA LYS A 615 25.23 18.92 -31.62
C LYS A 615 23.79 19.27 -31.25
N THR A 616 23.60 20.27 -30.39
CA THR A 616 22.27 20.78 -30.01
C THR A 616 21.49 21.36 -31.18
N LEU A 617 22.16 21.90 -32.20
CA LEU A 617 21.55 22.35 -33.44
C LEU A 617 21.35 21.21 -34.45
N GLU A 618 22.17 20.15 -34.40
CA GLU A 618 21.92 18.94 -35.20
C GLU A 618 20.60 18.28 -34.77
N GLU A 619 20.40 18.10 -33.46
CA GLU A 619 19.13 17.60 -32.90
C GLU A 619 17.97 18.51 -33.29
N PHE A 620 18.15 19.84 -33.18
CA PHE A 620 17.15 20.81 -33.61
C PHE A 620 16.75 20.67 -35.09
N VAL A 621 17.73 20.45 -35.98
CA VAL A 621 17.48 20.22 -37.42
C VAL A 621 16.83 18.86 -37.65
N GLU A 622 17.17 17.83 -36.88
CA GLU A 622 16.52 16.50 -36.97
C GLU A 622 15.04 16.53 -36.60
N PHE A 623 14.62 17.42 -35.68
CA PHE A 623 13.21 17.57 -35.28
C PHE A 623 12.31 18.24 -36.34
N HIS A 624 12.90 18.94 -37.32
CA HIS A 624 12.20 19.64 -38.42
C HIS A 624 12.29 18.85 -39.74
#